data_AF-A0A7C5HCX8-F1
#
_entry.id   AF-A0A7C5HCX8-F1
#
_cell.length_a   1.000
_cell.length_b   1.000
_cell.length_c   1.000
_cell.angle_alpha   90.00
_cell.angle_beta   90.00
_cell.angle_gamma   90.00
#
_symmetry.space_group_name_H-M   'P 1'
#
loop_
_entity.id
_entity.type
_entity.pdbx_description
1 polymer ?
#
loop_
_entity_poly.entity_id
_entity_poly.type
_entity_poly.pdbx_seq_one_letter_code
_entity_poly.pdbx_strand_id
1 'polypeptide(L)'
;MQRVETFSLNKILNRMPKWIERESKYLDVVLFSRILLFRNIEGYKFPETAKTLDMVGLSKSIFTILNKYNRGEEKFEYLYGMDMTDVEFAAIKEYLKFGDSLFRTERDKVGIAVNENLNLFVITNADNHLAFVINTREDQLREGYSYVYDLEQFYENYFSYSFNGTFGYLTSSLDDTGTG
;
A
#
# COMPACT_ATOMS: atom_id res chain seq x y z
N MET A 1 -20.12 17.96 -10.88
CA MET A 1 -18.79 17.44 -10.53
C MET A 1 -18.53 16.26 -11.45
N GLN A 2 -17.71 16.44 -12.50
CA GLN A 2 -17.42 15.39 -13.48
C GLN A 2 -16.55 14.30 -12.82
N ARG A 3 -17.01 13.05 -12.85
CA ARG A 3 -16.24 11.87 -12.43
C ARG A 3 -14.94 11.80 -13.23
N VAL A 4 -13.81 11.98 -12.57
CA VAL A 4 -12.48 11.80 -13.19
C VAL A 4 -12.04 10.32 -13.13
N GLU A 5 -12.73 9.44 -12.40
CA GLU A 5 -12.06 8.23 -11.86
C GLU A 5 -12.56 6.84 -12.30
N THR A 6 -13.34 6.69 -13.37
CA THR A 6 -13.67 5.32 -13.87
C THR A 6 -12.56 4.74 -14.76
N PHE A 7 -11.60 5.55 -15.22
CA PHE A 7 -10.59 5.12 -16.20
C PHE A 7 -9.41 4.36 -15.58
N SER A 8 -8.87 4.81 -14.44
CA SER A 8 -7.71 4.15 -13.80
C SER A 8 -8.08 2.80 -13.17
N LEU A 9 -9.24 2.70 -12.49
CA LEU A 9 -9.69 1.43 -11.93
C LEU A 9 -9.89 0.35 -13.01
N ASN A 10 -10.62 0.67 -14.09
CA ASN A 10 -10.79 -0.27 -15.20
C ASN A 10 -9.46 -0.62 -15.87
N LYS A 11 -8.52 0.32 -15.97
CA LYS A 11 -7.19 0.07 -16.49
C LYS A 11 -6.43 -0.95 -15.63
N ILE A 12 -6.60 -0.92 -14.31
CA ILE A 12 -5.98 -1.88 -13.40
C ILE A 12 -6.67 -3.25 -13.50
N LEU A 13 -8.00 -3.29 -13.38
CA LEU A 13 -8.77 -4.54 -13.34
C LEU A 13 -8.68 -5.34 -14.65
N ASN A 14 -8.43 -4.69 -15.79
CA ASN A 14 -8.28 -5.35 -17.10
C ASN A 14 -6.85 -5.82 -17.42
N ARG A 15 -5.90 -5.68 -16.49
CA ARG A 15 -4.53 -6.13 -16.66
C ARG A 15 -4.31 -7.42 -15.87
N MET A 16 -3.31 -8.20 -16.26
CA MET A 16 -2.82 -9.29 -15.44
C MET A 16 -1.60 -8.79 -14.65
N PRO A 17 -1.55 -8.99 -13.32
CA PRO A 17 -0.37 -8.63 -12.56
C PRO A 17 0.85 -9.46 -12.99
N LYS A 18 2.02 -8.83 -13.11
CA LYS A 18 3.23 -9.54 -13.59
C LYS A 18 3.68 -10.68 -12.67
N TRP A 19 3.36 -10.58 -11.38
CA TRP A 19 3.60 -11.65 -10.41
C TRP A 19 2.69 -12.87 -10.63
N ILE A 20 1.73 -12.84 -11.58
CA ILE A 20 0.92 -13.98 -12.01
C ILE A 20 1.39 -14.53 -13.38
N GLU A 21 2.07 -13.74 -14.21
CA GLU A 21 2.44 -14.12 -15.57
C GLU A 21 3.72 -14.99 -15.69
N ARG A 22 4.60 -14.98 -14.69
CA ARG A 22 5.91 -15.67 -14.77
C ARG A 22 5.84 -17.17 -14.45
N GLU A 23 6.39 -18.03 -15.31
CA GLU A 23 6.67 -19.42 -14.92
C GLU A 23 7.69 -19.47 -13.78
N SER A 24 7.44 -20.32 -12.79
CA SER A 24 8.36 -20.54 -11.68
C SER A 24 8.44 -22.02 -11.33
N LYS A 25 9.48 -22.39 -10.57
CA LYS A 25 9.86 -23.79 -10.36
C LYS A 25 8.88 -24.53 -9.43
N TYR A 26 8.12 -23.80 -8.62
CA TYR A 26 7.23 -24.34 -7.60
C TYR A 26 5.81 -23.77 -7.66
N LEU A 27 5.34 -23.38 -8.86
CA LEU A 27 3.97 -22.87 -9.07
C LEU A 27 2.88 -23.85 -8.61
N ASP A 28 3.19 -25.15 -8.53
CA ASP A 28 2.30 -26.19 -8.04
C ASP A 28 2.05 -26.14 -6.53
N VAL A 29 2.91 -25.44 -5.78
CA VAL A 29 2.84 -25.36 -4.31
C VAL A 29 2.64 -23.93 -3.81
N VAL A 30 3.44 -22.97 -4.30
CA VAL A 30 3.41 -21.57 -3.83
C VAL A 30 2.84 -20.66 -4.91
N LEU A 31 1.67 -20.10 -4.64
CA LEU A 31 0.98 -19.22 -5.59
C LEU A 31 1.72 -17.88 -5.78
N PHE A 32 2.07 -17.26 -4.66
CA PHE A 32 2.88 -16.04 -4.58
C PHE A 32 3.41 -15.86 -3.16
N SER A 33 4.40 -15.01 -3.01
CA SER A 33 4.89 -14.51 -1.72
C SER A 33 4.50 -13.05 -1.56
N ARG A 34 4.30 -12.60 -0.32
CA ARG A 34 3.97 -11.21 -0.02
C ARG A 34 4.81 -10.72 1.16
N ILE A 35 5.35 -9.52 0.99
CA ILE A 35 5.90 -8.73 2.09
C ILE A 35 4.97 -7.56 2.34
N LEU A 36 4.67 -7.30 3.61
CA LEU A 36 3.96 -6.11 4.07
C LEU A 36 4.82 -5.44 5.14
N LEU A 37 4.95 -4.12 5.10
CA LEU A 37 5.49 -3.33 6.19
C LEU A 37 4.51 -2.24 6.59
N PHE A 38 4.17 -2.16 7.87
CA PHE A 38 3.26 -1.16 8.41
C PHE A 38 4.00 -0.03 9.12
N ARG A 39 3.64 1.22 8.82
CA ARG A 39 4.18 2.40 9.48
C ARG A 39 3.08 3.40 9.82
N ASN A 40 3.22 4.00 11.00
CA ASN A 40 2.48 5.22 11.34
C ASN A 40 3.45 6.39 11.41
N ILE A 41 3.01 7.54 10.92
CA ILE A 41 3.79 8.78 10.94
C ILE A 41 3.56 9.51 12.27
N GLU A 42 4.66 9.94 12.89
CA GLU A 42 4.65 10.71 14.13
C GLU A 42 3.93 12.07 13.93
N GLY A 43 3.19 12.51 14.94
CA GLY A 43 2.43 13.75 14.89
C GLY A 43 1.03 13.63 14.25
N TYR A 44 0.70 12.48 13.67
CA TYR A 44 -0.65 12.16 13.19
C TYR A 44 -1.36 11.21 14.15
N LYS A 45 -2.67 11.40 14.33
CA LYS A 45 -3.52 10.42 15.01
C LYS A 45 -3.68 9.18 14.15
N PHE A 46 -3.70 7.99 14.75
CA PHE A 46 -3.96 6.75 14.03
C PHE A 46 -5.22 6.85 13.14
N PRO A 47 -5.21 6.25 11.94
CA PRO A 47 -6.24 6.43 10.91
C PRO A 47 -7.69 6.22 11.39
N GLU A 48 -7.90 5.26 12.28
CA GLU A 48 -9.21 4.95 12.86
C GLU A 48 -9.85 6.17 13.53
N THR A 49 -9.06 6.93 14.30
CA THR A 49 -9.55 8.07 15.10
C THR A 49 -9.32 9.43 14.43
N ALA A 50 -8.54 9.47 13.36
CA ALA A 50 -8.26 10.70 12.62
C ALA A 50 -9.47 11.18 11.79
N LYS A 51 -9.53 12.48 11.52
CA LYS A 51 -10.57 13.04 10.65
C LYS A 51 -10.25 12.71 9.18
N THR A 52 -11.28 12.48 8.39
CA THR A 52 -11.15 12.13 6.97
C THR A 52 -10.36 13.17 6.17
N LEU A 53 -10.57 14.47 6.44
CA LEU A 53 -9.82 15.53 5.77
C LEU A 53 -8.31 15.47 6.04
N ASP A 54 -7.90 15.15 7.28
CA ASP A 54 -6.49 15.04 7.65
C ASP A 54 -5.84 13.84 6.93
N MET A 55 -6.56 12.73 6.84
CA MET A 55 -6.13 11.51 6.15
C MET A 55 -5.99 11.73 4.63
N VAL A 56 -6.98 12.38 4.00
CA VAL A 56 -6.91 12.73 2.57
C VAL A 56 -5.72 13.66 2.30
N GLY A 57 -5.44 14.63 3.18
CA GLY A 57 -4.27 15.49 3.10
C GLY A 57 -2.95 14.72 3.24
N LEU A 58 -2.90 13.76 4.15
CA LEU A 58 -1.75 12.88 4.35
C LEU A 58 -1.47 12.01 3.11
N SER A 59 -2.50 11.37 2.54
CA SER A 59 -2.39 10.58 1.29
C SER A 59 -1.77 11.39 0.16
N LYS A 60 -2.26 12.62 -0.06
CA LYS A 60 -1.73 13.52 -1.11
C LYS A 60 -0.26 13.85 -0.88
N SER A 61 0.14 14.07 0.37
CA SER A 61 1.53 14.35 0.73
C SER A 61 2.43 13.14 0.47
N ILE A 62 2.00 11.96 0.89
CA ILE A 62 2.69 10.67 0.68
C ILE A 62 2.89 10.40 -0.82
N PHE A 63 1.84 10.58 -1.65
CA PHE A 63 1.93 10.34 -3.09
C PHE A 63 2.76 11.39 -3.82
N THR A 64 2.72 12.65 -3.36
CA THR A 64 3.62 13.70 -3.88
C THR A 64 5.09 13.35 -3.61
N ILE A 65 5.39 12.77 -2.45
CA ILE A 65 6.73 12.28 -2.12
C ILE A 65 7.08 11.05 -2.97
N LEU A 66 6.15 10.11 -3.18
CA LEU A 66 6.36 8.93 -4.01
C LEU A 66 6.82 9.29 -5.43
N ASN A 67 6.27 10.36 -6.01
CA ASN A 67 6.68 10.84 -7.34
C ASN A 67 8.16 11.27 -7.42
N LYS A 68 8.85 11.46 -6.28
CA LYS A 68 10.28 11.75 -6.21
C LYS A 68 11.13 10.49 -6.07
N TYR A 69 10.52 9.34 -5.80
CA TYR A 69 11.21 8.05 -5.70
C TYR A 69 11.64 7.62 -7.10
N ASN A 70 12.94 7.68 -7.38
CA ASN A 70 13.48 7.36 -8.69
C ASN A 70 14.28 6.06 -8.65
N ARG A 71 13.57 4.93 -8.66
CA ARG A 71 14.16 3.60 -8.87
C ARG A 71 13.69 3.05 -10.21
N GLY A 72 14.47 3.28 -11.26
CA GLY A 72 14.26 2.68 -12.58
C GLY A 72 13.01 3.18 -13.34
N GLU A 73 12.68 4.47 -13.24
CA GLU A 73 11.54 5.09 -13.92
C GLU A 73 10.17 4.47 -13.57
N GLU A 74 10.05 3.88 -12.38
CA GLU A 74 8.80 3.28 -11.93
C GLU A 74 7.67 4.33 -11.82
N LYS A 75 6.55 4.06 -12.48
CA LYS A 75 5.36 4.92 -12.45
C LYS A 75 4.29 4.28 -11.59
N PHE A 76 3.55 5.13 -10.87
CA PHE A 76 2.44 4.74 -10.03
C PHE A 76 1.13 5.31 -10.56
N GLU A 77 0.09 4.47 -10.52
CA GLU A 77 -1.29 4.92 -10.59
C GLU A 77 -1.82 5.16 -9.18
N TYR A 78 -2.56 6.26 -9.01
CA TYR A 78 -3.08 6.69 -7.73
C TYR A 78 -4.59 6.53 -7.72
N LEU A 79 -5.09 5.86 -6.69
CA LEU A 79 -6.50 5.62 -6.45
C LEU A 79 -6.88 6.21 -5.10
N TYR A 80 -8.01 6.91 -5.04
CA TYR A 80 -8.54 7.42 -3.79
C TYR A 80 -9.88 6.75 -3.50
N GLY A 81 -10.02 6.20 -2.29
CA GLY A 81 -11.24 5.50 -1.90
C GLY A 81 -12.47 6.42 -1.92
N MET A 82 -12.29 7.72 -1.67
CA MET A 82 -13.37 8.73 -1.71
C MET A 82 -14.02 8.88 -3.09
N ASP A 83 -13.31 8.54 -4.15
CA ASP A 83 -13.75 8.68 -5.54
C ASP A 83 -14.33 7.37 -6.11
N MET A 84 -14.34 6.30 -5.31
CA MET A 84 -14.91 5.00 -5.67
C MET A 84 -16.34 4.87 -5.16
N THR A 85 -17.03 3.82 -5.60
CA THR A 85 -18.18 3.20 -4.93
C THR A 85 -17.70 2.08 -4.00
N ASP A 86 -18.55 1.62 -3.08
CA ASP A 86 -18.17 0.53 -2.17
C ASP A 86 -17.91 -0.78 -2.94
N VAL A 87 -18.62 -0.99 -4.04
CA VAL A 87 -18.42 -2.13 -4.95
C VAL A 87 -17.07 -2.04 -5.66
N GLU A 88 -16.72 -0.86 -6.18
CA GLU A 88 -15.41 -0.63 -6.81
C GLU A 88 -14.26 -0.80 -5.81
N PHE A 89 -14.44 -0.31 -4.59
CA PHE A 89 -13.45 -0.48 -3.52
C PHE A 89 -13.32 -1.94 -3.07
N ALA A 90 -14.42 -2.67 -2.96
CA ALA A 90 -14.37 -4.11 -2.71
C ALA A 90 -13.67 -4.86 -3.84
N ALA A 91 -13.97 -4.52 -5.09
CA ALA A 91 -13.35 -5.14 -6.26
C ALA A 91 -11.83 -4.95 -6.28
N ILE A 92 -11.32 -3.74 -5.98
CA ILE A 92 -9.86 -3.51 -5.95
C ILE A 92 -9.19 -4.24 -4.77
N LYS A 93 -9.82 -4.28 -3.58
CA LYS A 93 -9.30 -5.06 -2.44
C LYS A 93 -9.14 -6.54 -2.77
N GLU A 94 -10.16 -7.12 -3.42
CA GLU A 94 -10.16 -8.53 -3.85
C GLU A 94 -9.17 -8.81 -4.98
N TYR A 95 -9.09 -7.91 -5.95
CA TYR A 95 -8.17 -8.01 -7.08
C TYR A 95 -6.70 -7.94 -6.63
N LEU A 96 -6.39 -7.06 -5.67
CA LEU A 96 -5.06 -6.91 -5.08
C LEU A 96 -4.77 -7.90 -3.93
N LYS A 97 -5.75 -8.77 -3.61
CA LYS A 97 -5.66 -9.83 -2.60
C LYS A 97 -5.35 -9.33 -1.19
N PHE A 98 -5.71 -8.11 -0.84
CA PHE A 98 -5.40 -7.56 0.49
C PHE A 98 -6.29 -8.11 1.61
N GLY A 99 -7.46 -8.66 1.26
CA GLY A 99 -8.46 -9.09 2.23
C GLY A 99 -9.05 -7.93 3.03
N ASP A 100 -9.99 -8.23 3.93
CA ASP A 100 -10.66 -7.22 4.75
C ASP A 100 -9.86 -6.78 5.97
N SER A 101 -8.91 -7.59 6.43
CA SER A 101 -8.19 -7.36 7.69
C SER A 101 -7.33 -6.10 7.69
N LEU A 102 -6.98 -5.57 6.52
CA LEU A 102 -6.13 -4.39 6.35
C LEU A 102 -6.92 -3.07 6.30
N PHE A 103 -8.25 -3.11 6.13
CA PHE A 103 -9.09 -1.94 5.83
C PHE A 103 -10.25 -1.81 6.82
N ARG A 104 -9.95 -1.54 8.09
CA ARG A 104 -10.94 -1.27 9.15
C ARG A 104 -11.40 0.19 9.17
N THR A 105 -10.68 1.07 8.47
CA THR A 105 -11.06 2.48 8.33
C THR A 105 -12.13 2.69 7.26
N GLU A 106 -12.80 3.83 7.35
CA GLU A 106 -13.70 4.30 6.30
C GLU A 106 -12.94 4.40 4.96
N ARG A 107 -13.52 3.83 3.91
CA ARG A 107 -13.00 3.87 2.53
C ARG A 107 -12.51 5.25 2.11
N ASP A 108 -13.24 6.30 2.46
CA ASP A 108 -12.95 7.67 2.03
C ASP A 108 -11.61 8.21 2.57
N LYS A 109 -11.04 7.57 3.59
CA LYS A 109 -9.70 7.90 4.12
C LYS A 109 -8.58 7.27 3.29
N VAL A 110 -8.88 6.17 2.61
CA VAL A 110 -7.89 5.27 2.01
C VAL A 110 -7.37 5.84 0.69
N GLY A 111 -6.05 5.78 0.51
CA GLY A 111 -5.40 5.95 -0.79
C GLY A 111 -4.62 4.69 -1.17
N ILE A 112 -4.49 4.43 -2.46
CA ILE A 112 -3.66 3.33 -2.98
C ILE A 112 -2.82 3.86 -4.13
N ALA A 113 -1.50 3.80 -4.00
CA ALA A 113 -0.60 3.89 -5.14
C ALA A 113 -0.21 2.48 -5.58
N VAL A 114 -0.29 2.20 -6.87
CA VAL A 114 0.09 0.90 -7.45
C VAL A 114 1.03 1.11 -8.62
N ASN A 115 2.13 0.35 -8.66
CA ASN A 115 3.07 0.46 -9.76
C ASN A 115 2.52 -0.13 -11.07
N GLU A 116 3.16 0.19 -12.19
CA GLU A 116 2.76 -0.34 -13.49
C GLU A 116 2.75 -1.88 -13.54
N ASN A 117 3.55 -2.59 -12.76
CA ASN A 117 3.58 -4.05 -12.76
C ASN A 117 2.47 -4.71 -11.92
N LEU A 118 1.64 -3.91 -11.23
CA LEU A 118 0.59 -4.34 -10.31
C LEU A 118 1.12 -5.30 -9.23
N ASN A 119 2.34 -5.06 -8.76
CA ASN A 119 2.98 -5.92 -7.76
C ASN A 119 3.48 -5.14 -6.54
N LEU A 120 3.71 -3.83 -6.65
CA LEU A 120 4.12 -2.97 -5.55
C LEU A 120 3.01 -1.94 -5.26
N PHE A 121 2.73 -1.77 -3.97
CA PHE A 121 1.66 -0.92 -3.48
C PHE A 121 2.14 -0.08 -2.31
N VAL A 122 1.71 1.19 -2.29
CA VAL A 122 1.75 2.05 -1.11
C VAL A 122 0.30 2.39 -0.77
N ILE A 123 -0.20 1.78 0.29
CA ILE A 123 -1.57 2.00 0.77
C ILE A 123 -1.51 2.99 1.92
N THR A 124 -2.36 4.00 1.88
CA THR A 124 -2.42 5.05 2.89
C THR A 124 -3.72 4.98 3.66
N ASN A 125 -3.63 5.25 4.97
CA ASN A 125 -4.76 5.35 5.92
C ASN A 125 -5.78 4.20 5.84
N ALA A 126 -5.29 2.99 5.58
CA ALA A 126 -6.02 1.78 5.89
C ALA A 126 -5.95 1.60 7.42
N ASP A 127 -5.56 0.43 7.94
CA ASP A 127 -5.36 0.30 9.39
C ASP A 127 -4.22 1.18 9.93
N ASN A 128 -3.17 1.39 9.13
CA ASN A 128 -2.02 2.23 9.46
C ASN A 128 -1.88 3.38 8.43
N HIS A 129 -1.15 4.44 8.77
CA HIS A 129 -0.93 5.57 7.84
C HIS A 129 -0.27 5.11 6.53
N LEU A 130 0.64 4.15 6.60
CA LEU A 130 1.35 3.56 5.48
C LEU A 130 1.35 2.04 5.62
N ALA A 131 1.02 1.35 4.53
CA ALA A 131 1.36 -0.04 4.31
C ALA A 131 2.10 -0.15 2.98
N PHE A 132 3.34 -0.63 3.05
CA PHE A 132 4.11 -0.99 1.87
C PHE A 132 3.89 -2.46 1.59
N VAL A 133 3.40 -2.78 0.40
CA VAL A 133 3.11 -4.17 0.04
C VAL A 133 3.77 -4.51 -1.27
N ILE A 134 4.45 -5.66 -1.32
CA ILE A 134 4.91 -6.23 -2.60
C ILE A 134 4.51 -7.70 -2.70
N ASN A 135 3.95 -8.06 -3.85
CA ASN A 135 3.73 -9.44 -4.27
C ASN A 135 4.88 -9.89 -5.15
N THR A 136 5.46 -11.04 -4.84
CA THR A 136 6.57 -11.63 -5.58
C THR A 136 6.30 -13.09 -5.91
N ARG A 137 7.12 -13.65 -6.80
CA ARG A 137 7.23 -15.11 -6.94
C ARG A 137 7.95 -15.72 -5.73
N GLU A 138 7.86 -17.03 -5.61
CA GLU A 138 8.37 -17.79 -4.47
C GLU A 138 9.89 -17.66 -4.28
N ASP A 139 10.63 -17.48 -5.37
CA ASP A 139 12.08 -17.38 -5.39
C ASP A 139 12.59 -15.94 -5.22
N GLN A 140 11.68 -14.97 -5.05
CA GLN A 140 11.99 -13.53 -5.05
C GLN A 140 11.66 -12.81 -3.73
N LEU A 141 11.45 -13.56 -2.64
CA LEU A 141 11.06 -12.97 -1.35
C LEU A 141 12.11 -11.97 -0.83
N ARG A 142 13.41 -12.28 -0.99
CA ARG A 142 14.50 -11.43 -0.49
C ARG A 142 14.60 -10.12 -1.28
N GLU A 143 14.49 -10.21 -2.60
CA GLU A 143 14.48 -9.09 -3.52
C GLU A 143 13.27 -8.19 -3.26
N GLY A 144 12.09 -8.79 -3.03
CA GLY A 144 10.89 -8.06 -2.67
C GLY A 144 11.03 -7.33 -1.35
N TYR A 145 11.56 -8.01 -0.32
CA TYR A 145 11.82 -7.39 0.98
C TYR A 145 12.79 -6.20 0.85
N SER A 146 13.92 -6.39 0.16
CA SER A 146 14.89 -5.31 -0.09
C SER A 146 14.22 -4.12 -0.79
N TYR A 147 13.36 -4.38 -1.78
CA TYR A 147 12.67 -3.32 -2.50
C TYR A 147 11.77 -2.49 -1.58
N VAL A 148 10.94 -3.17 -0.78
CA VAL A 148 9.99 -2.52 0.13
C VAL A 148 10.74 -1.79 1.24
N TYR A 149 11.82 -2.37 1.76
CA TYR A 149 12.67 -1.74 2.76
C TYR A 149 13.34 -0.46 2.22
N ASP A 150 13.88 -0.49 1.00
CA ASP A 150 14.47 0.71 0.37
C ASP A 150 13.43 1.82 0.17
N LEU A 151 12.19 1.45 -0.18
CA LEU A 151 11.08 2.40 -0.32
C LEU A 151 10.66 3.00 1.03
N GLU A 152 10.61 2.18 2.08
CA GLU A 152 10.32 2.63 3.44
C GLU A 152 11.41 3.59 3.95
N GLN A 153 12.69 3.24 3.78
CA GLN A 153 13.83 4.11 4.09
C GLN A 153 13.82 5.42 3.30
N PHE A 154 13.36 5.37 2.04
CA PHE A 154 13.17 6.59 1.26
C PHE A 154 12.17 7.55 1.95
N TYR A 155 11.06 7.03 2.48
CA TYR A 155 10.06 7.83 3.20
C TYR A 155 10.56 8.36 4.55
N GLU A 156 11.49 7.67 5.23
CA GLU A 156 12.10 8.17 6.47
C GLU A 156 12.83 9.51 6.29
N ASN A 157 13.26 9.85 5.06
CA ASN A 157 13.85 11.16 4.77
C ASN A 157 12.84 12.32 4.80
N TYR A 158 11.53 12.02 4.81
CA TYR A 158 10.45 13.00 4.74
C TYR A 158 9.54 12.97 5.98
N PHE A 159 9.46 11.84 6.67
CA PHE A 159 8.61 11.62 7.82
C PHE A 159 9.36 10.88 8.92
N SER A 160 9.09 11.26 10.18
CA SER A 160 9.44 10.42 11.32
C SER A 160 8.35 9.37 11.52
N TYR A 161 8.72 8.11 11.70
CA TYR A 161 7.78 7.07 12.08
C TYR A 161 7.57 7.02 13.59
N SER A 162 6.34 6.72 14.00
CA SER A 162 5.96 6.45 15.39
C SER A 162 6.69 5.19 15.87
N PHE A 163 7.80 5.38 16.59
CA PHE A 163 8.66 4.31 17.07
C PHE A 163 8.84 4.40 18.59
N ASN A 164 8.89 3.25 19.25
CA ASN A 164 9.18 3.11 20.66
C ASN A 164 10.39 2.20 20.85
N GLY A 165 11.35 2.61 21.70
CA GLY A 165 12.59 1.85 21.93
C GLY A 165 12.39 0.42 22.48
N THR A 166 11.24 0.14 23.10
CA THR A 166 10.88 -1.19 23.62
C THR A 166 9.96 -1.95 22.67
N PHE A 167 8.96 -1.28 22.10
CA PHE A 167 7.91 -1.92 21.31
C PHE A 167 8.14 -1.88 19.80
N GLY A 168 9.18 -1.18 19.32
CA GLY A 168 9.44 -1.02 17.89
C GLY A 168 8.47 -0.02 17.23
N TYR A 169 8.16 -0.25 15.95
CA TYR A 169 7.19 0.56 15.21
C TYR A 169 5.79 0.37 15.79
N LEU A 170 5.15 1.49 16.11
CA LEU A 170 3.80 1.51 16.68
C LEU A 170 2.76 1.40 15.56
N THR A 171 1.93 0.36 15.64
CA THR A 171 0.87 0.06 14.68
C THR A 171 -0.49 0.05 15.36
N SER A 172 -1.56 0.04 14.56
CA SER A 172 -2.94 -0.02 15.08
C SER A 172 -3.34 -1.39 15.62
N SER A 173 -2.56 -2.45 15.33
CA SER A 173 -2.77 -3.81 15.80
C SER A 173 -1.56 -4.32 16.58
N LEU A 174 -1.80 -5.03 17.68
CA LEU A 174 -0.73 -5.65 18.46
C LEU A 174 0.03 -6.72 17.66
N ASP A 175 -0.64 -7.37 16.70
CA ASP A 175 -0.03 -8.41 15.86
C ASP A 175 1.04 -7.85 14.92
N ASP A 176 0.96 -6.55 14.60
CA ASP A 176 1.89 -5.86 13.69
C ASP A 176 2.93 -5.02 14.45
N THR A 177 2.81 -4.85 15.77
CA THR A 177 3.72 -4.00 16.54
C THR A 177 5.09 -4.67 16.67
N GLY A 178 6.17 -3.91 16.51
CA GLY A 178 7.54 -4.43 16.52
C GLY A 178 8.28 -4.02 15.26
N THR A 179 8.43 -4.95 14.32
CA THR A 179 9.04 -4.66 13.00
C THR A 179 8.07 -3.96 12.06
N GLY A 180 6.77 -3.96 12.38
CA GLY A 180 5.72 -3.71 11.38
C GLY A 180 5.71 -4.79 10.32
#